data_AF-X1K7D8-F1
#
_entry.id   AF-X1K7D8-F1
#
_cell.length_a   1.000
_cell.length_b   1.000
_cell.length_c   1.000
_cell.angle_alpha   90.00
_cell.angle_beta   90.00
_cell.angle_gamma   90.00
#
_symmetry.space_group_name_H-M   'P 1'
#
loop_
_entity.id
_entity.type
_entity.pdbx_description
1 polymer ?
#
loop_
_entity_poly.entity_id
_entity_poly.type
_entity_poly.pdbx_seq_one_letter_code
_entity_poly.pdbx_strand_id
1 'polypeptide(L)'
;DNVYVCDARNNRIQKFAPGYISVTIDIKPGSDPNSINLKSRGVIPVAILTTDAFDAINVDGSTVRFGPDEAEPVHYALEDVDLDGDLDMILQFRIQETGIECGDTEAILAGETGDGRKIKGADSIRTVGCKEM
;
A
#
# COMPACT_ATOMS: atom_id res chain seq x y z
N ASP A 1 1.82 -6.10 -20.87
CA ASP A 1 1.44 -7.24 -21.73
C ASP A 1 1.11 -8.48 -20.92
N ASN A 2 -0.04 -9.10 -21.16
CA ASN A 2 -0.34 -10.41 -20.61
C ASN A 2 0.34 -11.48 -21.48
N VAL A 3 1.13 -12.36 -20.87
CA VAL A 3 1.71 -13.51 -21.57
C VAL A 3 0.77 -14.70 -21.37
N TYR A 4 0.26 -15.23 -22.47
CA TYR A 4 -0.55 -16.45 -22.48
C TYR A 4 0.33 -17.61 -22.95
N VAL A 5 0.60 -18.55 -22.05
CA VAL A 5 1.35 -19.77 -22.37
C VAL A 5 0.37 -20.93 -22.51
N CYS A 6 0.32 -21.55 -23.70
CA CYS A 6 -0.40 -22.79 -23.90
C CYS A 6 0.50 -23.98 -23.51
N ASP A 7 0.11 -24.73 -22.48
CA ASP A 7 0.75 -26.01 -22.15
C ASP A 7 0.04 -27.15 -22.90
N ALA A 8 0.68 -27.62 -23.97
CA ALA A 8 0.16 -28.70 -24.83
C ALA A 8 0.07 -30.07 -24.12
N ARG A 9 0.67 -30.23 -22.93
CA ARG A 9 0.62 -31.50 -22.17
C ARG A 9 -0.55 -31.56 -21.18
N ASN A 10 -1.00 -30.41 -20.69
CA ASN A 10 -2.02 -30.34 -19.63
C ASN A 10 -3.31 -29.64 -20.07
N ASN A 11 -3.46 -29.30 -21.36
CA ASN A 11 -4.64 -28.64 -21.92
C ASN A 11 -5.07 -27.38 -21.14
N ARG A 12 -4.08 -26.63 -20.62
CA ARG A 12 -4.30 -25.42 -19.82
C ARG A 12 -3.63 -24.23 -20.47
N ILE A 13 -4.34 -23.11 -20.52
CA ILE A 13 -3.76 -21.80 -20.80
C ILE A 13 -3.37 -21.18 -19.47
N GLN A 14 -2.08 -20.87 -19.28
CA GLN A 14 -1.58 -20.15 -18.12
C GLN A 14 -1.50 -18.67 -18.48
N LYS A 15 -2.23 -17.83 -17.74
CA LYS A 15 -2.19 -16.37 -17.88
C LYS A 15 -1.18 -15.83 -16.88
N PHE A 16 -0.05 -15.33 -17.38
CA PHE A 16 0.87 -14.54 -16.56
C PHE A 16 0.48 -13.08 -16.75
N ALA A 17 -0.23 -12.54 -15.76
CA ALA A 17 -0.38 -11.09 -15.63
C ALA A 17 0.99 -10.51 -15.26
N PRO A 18 1.38 -9.32 -15.76
CA PRO A 18 2.58 -8.65 -15.24
C PRO A 18 2.40 -8.49 -13.74
N GLY A 19 3.27 -9.15 -12.98
CA GLY A 19 3.23 -9.16 -11.53
C GLY A 19 3.40 -7.75 -10.99
N TYR A 20 2.75 -7.47 -9.86
CA TYR A 20 3.04 -6.28 -9.09
C TYR A 20 4.52 -6.28 -8.69
N ILE A 21 5.16 -5.12 -8.72
CA ILE A 21 6.39 -4.89 -7.97
C ILE A 21 6.00 -4.88 -6.50
N SER A 22 6.61 -5.76 -5.70
CA SER A 22 6.43 -5.73 -4.25
C SER A 22 7.18 -4.54 -3.69
N VAL A 23 6.50 -3.72 -2.89
CA VAL A 23 7.11 -2.59 -2.20
C VAL A 23 6.98 -2.77 -0.69
N THR A 24 7.98 -2.30 0.05
CA THR A 24 7.92 -2.22 1.51
C THR A 24 7.09 -0.98 1.86
N ILE A 25 6.11 -1.14 2.75
CA ILE A 25 5.36 -0.01 3.31
C ILE A 25 5.46 -0.01 4.82
N ASP A 26 5.35 1.17 5.42
CA ASP A 26 5.17 1.36 6.86
C ASP A 26 3.89 2.18 7.10
N ILE A 27 2.89 1.55 7.70
CA ILE A 27 1.64 2.22 8.06
C ILE A 27 1.85 2.93 9.39
N LYS A 28 1.61 4.24 9.41
CA LYS A 28 1.80 5.08 10.61
C LYS A 28 3.25 5.01 11.14
N PRO A 29 4.23 5.51 10.35
CA PRO A 29 5.63 5.48 10.73
C PRO A 29 5.93 6.02 12.13
N GLY A 30 6.86 5.36 12.83
CA GLY A 30 7.24 5.68 14.21
C GLY A 30 6.29 5.14 15.29
N SER A 31 5.35 4.24 14.96
CA SER A 31 4.37 3.69 15.91
C SER A 31 4.11 2.20 15.72
N ASP A 32 4.71 1.32 16.53
CA ASP A 32 4.35 -0.11 16.60
C ASP A 32 3.54 -0.43 17.87
N PRO A 33 2.31 -0.99 17.80
CA PRO A 33 1.59 -1.35 16.58
C PRO A 33 0.90 -0.16 15.91
N ASN A 34 0.71 -0.30 14.60
CA ASN A 34 0.02 0.62 13.69
C ASN A 34 -1.47 0.72 14.05
N SER A 35 -1.75 1.37 15.18
CA SER A 35 -3.08 1.38 15.79
C SER A 35 -3.96 2.41 15.09
N ILE A 36 -5.05 1.94 14.48
CA ILE A 36 -6.02 2.75 13.74
C ILE A 36 -7.31 2.85 14.56
N ASN A 37 -7.64 4.06 15.00
CA ASN A 37 -8.91 4.33 15.67
C ASN A 37 -10.00 4.62 14.64
N LEU A 38 -10.88 3.66 14.37
CA LEU A 38 -11.91 3.78 13.33
C LEU A 38 -12.99 4.82 13.65
N LYS A 39 -13.08 5.28 14.91
CA LYS A 39 -13.95 6.41 15.31
C LYS A 39 -13.35 7.78 14.99
N SER A 40 -12.06 7.83 14.64
CA SER A 40 -11.37 9.07 14.29
C SER A 40 -11.74 9.52 12.88
N ARG A 41 -11.87 10.85 12.70
CA ARG A 41 -12.00 11.50 11.37
C ARG A 41 -10.66 12.03 10.85
N GLY A 42 -9.56 11.53 11.41
CA GLY A 42 -8.20 11.89 11.01
C GLY A 42 -7.74 11.18 9.74
N VAL A 43 -6.43 11.28 9.50
CA VAL A 43 -5.74 10.61 8.39
C VAL A 43 -4.77 9.56 8.92
N ILE A 44 -4.45 8.58 8.09
CA ILE A 44 -3.42 7.57 8.30
C ILE A 44 -2.25 7.94 7.38
N PRO A 45 -1.08 8.32 7.93
CA PRO A 45 0.13 8.39 7.13
C PRO A 45 0.61 6.96 6.79
N VAL A 46 1.02 6.72 5.56
CA VAL A 46 1.59 5.46 5.08
C VAL A 46 2.79 5.80 4.22
N ALA A 47 3.95 5.23 4.53
CA ALA A 47 5.17 5.40 3.73
C ALA A 47 5.36 4.22 2.80
N ILE A 48 5.78 4.48 1.56
CA ILE A 48 6.40 3.51 0.67
C ILE A 48 7.89 3.75 0.78
N LEU A 49 8.62 2.76 1.29
CA LEU A 49 10.05 2.92 1.57
C LEU A 49 10.87 2.71 0.30
N THR A 50 11.89 3.54 0.13
CA THR A 50 12.97 3.23 -0.80
C THR A 50 13.83 2.11 -0.20
N THR A 51 14.34 1.26 -1.08
CA THR A 51 15.17 0.11 -0.74
C THR A 51 16.16 -0.14 -1.86
N ASP A 52 17.14 -1.02 -1.64
CA ASP A 52 18.05 -1.50 -2.70
C ASP A 52 17.32 -2.05 -3.95
N ALA A 53 16.06 -2.48 -3.82
CA ALA A 53 15.28 -3.09 -4.89
C ALA A 53 14.22 -2.16 -5.51
N PHE A 54 13.89 -1.04 -4.87
CA PHE A 54 12.81 -0.16 -5.28
C PHE A 54 13.04 1.28 -4.83
N ASP A 55 12.90 2.23 -5.75
CA ASP A 55 13.04 3.67 -5.49
C ASP A 55 11.66 4.34 -5.51
N ALA A 56 11.22 4.78 -4.32
CA ALA A 56 9.89 5.33 -4.07
C ALA A 56 9.65 6.67 -4.77
N ILE A 57 10.70 7.39 -5.19
CA ILE A 57 10.58 8.63 -5.96
C ILE A 57 9.89 8.37 -7.31
N ASN A 58 9.99 7.15 -7.83
CA ASN A 58 9.37 6.78 -9.11
C ASN A 58 7.87 6.47 -9.00
N VAL A 59 7.28 6.48 -7.80
CA VAL A 59 5.84 6.25 -7.61
C VAL A 59 5.04 7.45 -8.10
N ASP A 60 3.97 7.21 -8.87
CA ASP A 60 2.96 8.23 -9.12
C ASP A 60 1.96 8.23 -7.96
N GLY A 61 2.19 9.14 -7.00
CA GLY A 61 1.37 9.28 -5.79
C GLY A 61 -0.13 9.44 -6.07
N SER A 62 -0.53 9.97 -7.24
CA SER A 62 -1.95 10.15 -7.58
C SER A 62 -2.67 8.83 -7.91
N THR A 63 -1.92 7.80 -8.28
CA THR A 63 -2.44 6.45 -8.59
C THR A 63 -2.54 5.56 -7.36
N VAL A 64 -1.95 5.97 -6.24
CA VAL A 64 -1.88 5.15 -5.04
C VAL A 64 -3.27 5.03 -4.40
N ARG A 65 -3.59 3.84 -3.92
CA ARG A 65 -4.84 3.45 -3.27
C ARG A 65 -4.54 2.64 -2.02
N PHE A 66 -5.26 2.90 -0.93
CA PHE A 66 -5.02 2.27 0.37
C PHE A 66 -6.29 1.71 1.01
N GLY A 67 -6.20 0.48 1.52
CA GLY A 67 -7.28 -0.23 2.21
C GLY A 67 -8.32 -0.88 1.29
N PRO A 68 -9.28 -1.63 1.86
CA PRO A 68 -10.33 -2.35 1.11
C PRO A 68 -11.14 -1.50 0.12
N ASP A 69 -11.43 -0.24 0.47
CA ASP A 69 -12.23 0.66 -0.36
C ASP A 69 -11.37 1.51 -1.32
N GLU A 70 -10.07 1.21 -1.43
CA GLU A 70 -9.13 1.89 -2.33
C GLU A 70 -9.12 3.42 -2.10
N ALA A 71 -8.88 3.87 -0.87
CA ALA A 71 -8.84 5.30 -0.56
C ALA A 71 -7.79 6.04 -1.41
N GLU A 72 -8.16 7.21 -1.93
CA GLU A 72 -7.21 8.12 -2.57
C GLU A 72 -6.41 8.91 -1.51
N PRO A 73 -5.14 9.24 -1.77
CA PRO A 73 -4.37 10.07 -0.85
C PRO A 73 -4.88 11.50 -0.89
N VAL A 74 -5.10 12.09 0.28
CA VAL A 74 -5.40 13.53 0.40
C VAL A 74 -4.16 14.41 0.32
N HIS A 75 -2.99 13.81 0.54
CA HIS A 75 -1.69 14.45 0.45
C HIS A 75 -0.60 13.39 0.25
N TYR A 76 0.47 13.76 -0.43
CA TYR A 76 1.70 12.98 -0.49
C TYR A 76 2.92 13.90 -0.63
N ALA A 77 4.06 13.44 -0.14
CA ALA A 77 5.34 14.14 -0.18
C ALA A 77 6.50 13.12 -0.26
N LEU A 78 7.70 13.62 -0.56
CA LEU A 78 8.94 12.88 -0.43
C LEU A 78 9.64 13.31 0.86
N GLU A 79 10.01 12.36 1.70
CA GLU A 79 10.66 12.57 3.00
C GLU A 79 11.48 11.32 3.35
N ASP A 80 12.60 11.49 4.04
CA ASP A 80 13.37 10.39 4.64
C ASP A 80 12.64 9.96 5.92
N VAL A 81 11.76 8.96 5.83
CA VAL A 81 10.82 8.60 6.89
C VAL A 81 11.47 7.71 7.94
N ASP A 82 12.35 6.79 7.51
CA ASP A 82 13.03 5.85 8.41
C ASP A 82 14.46 6.25 8.80
N LEU A 83 14.95 7.39 8.28
CA LEU A 83 16.24 8.02 8.59
C LEU A 83 17.45 7.23 8.09
N ASP A 84 17.31 6.50 6.99
CA ASP A 84 18.38 5.75 6.36
C ASP A 84 19.20 6.56 5.33
N GLY A 85 18.71 7.75 4.98
CA GLY A 85 19.39 8.73 4.12
C GLY A 85 18.98 8.70 2.65
N ASP A 86 17.96 7.93 2.28
CA ASP A 86 17.24 8.09 1.02
C ASP A 86 15.84 8.72 1.22
N LEU A 87 15.12 8.97 0.12
CA LEU A 87 13.80 9.59 0.18
C LEU A 87 12.72 8.55 -0.06
N ASP A 88 11.77 8.50 0.84
CA ASP A 88 10.56 7.69 0.76
C ASP A 88 9.40 8.50 0.18
N MET A 89 8.32 7.80 -0.17
CA MET A 89 7.05 8.46 -0.44
C MET A 89 6.11 8.30 0.74
N ILE A 90 5.78 9.40 1.41
CA ILE A 90 4.77 9.42 2.46
C ILE A 90 3.43 9.92 1.90
N LEU A 91 2.37 9.17 2.14
CA LEU A 91 1.00 9.45 1.70
C LEU A 91 0.05 9.53 2.90
N GLN A 92 -1.00 10.33 2.80
CA GLN A 92 -2.01 10.47 3.86
C GLN A 92 -3.40 10.09 3.33
N PHE A 93 -4.09 9.19 4.02
CA PHE A 93 -5.43 8.69 3.64
C PHE A 93 -6.45 8.99 4.72
N ARG A 94 -7.68 9.37 4.38
CA ARG A 94 -8.74 9.55 5.39
C ARG A 94 -9.18 8.19 5.91
N ILE A 95 -9.20 8.01 7.23
CA ILE A 95 -9.61 6.75 7.88
C ILE A 95 -10.99 6.28 7.38
N GLN A 96 -11.91 7.22 7.15
CA GLN A 96 -13.29 6.93 6.76
C GLN A 96 -13.45 6.51 5.29
N GLU A 97 -12.39 6.63 4.48
CA GLU A 97 -12.40 6.28 3.06
C GLU A 97 -11.63 4.97 2.80
N THR A 98 -10.91 4.43 3.79
CA THR A 98 -10.06 3.24 3.58
C THR A 98 -10.84 1.94 3.55
N GLY A 99 -12.06 1.91 4.10
CA GLY A 99 -12.83 0.66 4.24
C GLY A 99 -12.25 -0.31 5.27
N ILE A 100 -11.31 0.12 6.12
CA ILE A 100 -10.76 -0.72 7.21
C ILE A 100 -11.85 -0.94 8.26
N GLU A 101 -12.12 -2.20 8.59
CA GLU A 101 -13.16 -2.61 9.52
C GLU A 101 -12.57 -3.16 10.83
N CYS A 102 -13.41 -3.27 11.85
CA CYS A 102 -13.02 -3.82 13.14
C CYS A 102 -12.58 -5.28 13.02
N GLY A 103 -11.35 -5.57 13.47
CA GLY A 103 -10.78 -6.91 13.42
C GLY A 103 -9.77 -7.10 12.29
N ASP A 104 -9.66 -6.15 11.35
CA ASP A 104 -8.59 -6.19 10.35
C ASP A 104 -7.22 -6.14 11.00
N THR A 105 -6.32 -7.00 10.52
CA THR A 105 -4.95 -7.15 11.03
C THR A 105 -3.88 -6.72 10.04
N GLU A 106 -4.27 -6.44 8.79
CA GLU A 106 -3.38 -6.02 7.70
C GLU A 106 -4.12 -5.03 6.81
N ALA A 107 -3.40 -4.04 6.27
CA ALA A 107 -3.92 -3.20 5.20
C ALA A 107 -2.94 -3.17 4.03
N ILE A 108 -3.51 -3.01 2.84
CA ILE A 108 -2.80 -3.11 1.57
C ILE A 108 -2.75 -1.73 0.92
N LEU A 109 -1.61 -1.42 0.31
CA LEU A 109 -1.41 -0.31 -0.58
C LEU A 109 -1.13 -0.83 -1.98
N ALA A 110 -1.76 -0.23 -2.99
CA ALA A 110 -1.48 -0.50 -4.40
C ALA A 110 -1.38 0.81 -5.17
N GLY A 111 -0.72 0.79 -6.33
CA GLY A 111 -0.56 1.98 -7.16
C GLY A 111 0.29 1.68 -8.38
N GLU A 112 0.80 2.72 -9.01
CA GLU A 112 1.67 2.61 -10.18
C GLU A 112 2.90 3.53 -10.04
N THR A 113 4.00 3.13 -10.64
CA THR A 113 5.13 4.02 -10.92
C THR A 113 4.81 4.96 -12.08
N GLY A 114 5.59 6.03 -12.25
CA GLY A 114 5.41 6.99 -13.36
C GLY A 114 5.55 6.38 -14.76
N ASP A 115 6.12 5.17 -14.88
CA ASP A 115 6.16 4.38 -16.12
C ASP A 115 5.03 3.33 -16.25
N GLY A 116 4.04 3.35 -15.35
CA GLY A 116 2.84 2.51 -15.38
C GLY A 116 3.03 1.09 -14.86
N ARG A 117 4.11 0.77 -14.16
CA ARG A 117 4.28 -0.54 -13.50
C ARG A 117 3.51 -0.56 -12.19
N LYS A 118 2.70 -1.60 -11.99
CA LYS A 118 1.89 -1.75 -10.79
C LYS A 118 2.75 -2.11 -9.59
N ILE A 119 2.50 -1.47 -8.46
CA ILE A 119 3.12 -1.75 -7.15
C ILE A 119 2.08 -2.28 -6.17
N LYS A 120 2.53 -3.09 -5.21
CA LYS A 120 1.70 -3.54 -4.08
C LYS A 120 2.56 -3.76 -2.84
N GLY A 121 2.09 -3.25 -1.70
CA GLY A 121 2.68 -3.48 -0.38
C GLY A 121 1.60 -3.76 0.65
N ALA A 122 1.99 -4.36 1.76
CA ALA A 122 1.10 -4.65 2.89
C ALA A 122 1.86 -4.48 4.19
N ASP A 123 1.16 -4.04 5.22
CA ASP A 123 1.69 -3.95 6.57
C ASP A 123 0.58 -4.22 7.59
N SER A 124 0.99 -4.69 8.76
CA SER A 124 0.11 -5.07 9.84
C SER A 124 -0.55 -3.83 10.47
N ILE A 125 -1.77 -3.99 10.96
CA ILE A 125 -2.51 -2.94 11.67
C ILE A 125 -3.18 -3.51 12.92
N ARG A 126 -3.51 -2.61 13.85
CA ARG A 126 -4.38 -2.92 14.99
C ARG A 126 -5.56 -1.97 15.02
N THR A 127 -6.75 -2.46 14.74
CA THR A 127 -7.96 -1.65 14.85
C THR A 127 -8.33 -1.45 16.32
N VAL A 128 -8.61 -0.20 16.72
CA VAL A 128 -9.02 0.16 18.07
C VAL A 128 -10.28 1.01 18.04
N GLY A 129 -10.96 1.13 19.19
CA GLY A 129 -12.22 1.86 19.29
C GLY A 129 -13.42 1.10 18.72
N CYS A 130 -13.24 -0.17 18.35
CA CYS A 130 -14.31 -1.08 18.01
C CYS A 130 -15.30 -1.26 19.17
N LYS A 131 -16.59 -1.38 18.86
CA LYS A 131 -17.54 -1.88 19.87
C LYS A 131 -17.26 -3.37 20.04
N GLU A 132 -17.28 -3.85 21.28
CA GLU A 132 -17.34 -5.29 21.52
C GLU A 132 -18.62 -5.81 20.85
N MET A 133 -18.49 -6.88 20.06
CA MET A 133 -19.63 -7.63 19.51
C MET A 133 -20.25 -8.50 20.59
#